data_AF-A0A5S5D2V5-F1
#
_entry.id   AF-A0A5S5D2V5-F1
#
_cell.length_a   1.000
_cell.length_b   1.000
_cell.length_c   1.000
_cell.angle_alpha   90.00
_cell.angle_beta   90.00
_cell.angle_gamma   90.00
#
_symmetry.space_group_name_H-M   'P 1'
#
loop_
_entity.id
_entity.type
_entity.pdbx_description
1 polymer ?
#
loop_
_entity_poly.entity_id
_entity_poly.type
_entity_poly.pdbx_seq_one_letter_code
_entity_poly.pdbx_strand_id
1 'polypeptide(L)' 'MSEPTAADQTTEKDPDTWVTGDEPATGAQKSYLETLARGTDEEIPEDISKADASKKIDDLKS' A
#
# COMPACT_ATOMS: atom_id res chain seq x y z
N MET A 1 -0.79 -36.45 -11.26
CA MET A 1 -1.28 -35.43 -10.32
C MET A 1 -1.01 -34.09 -10.97
N SER A 2 -2.04 -33.38 -11.40
CA SER A 2 -1.90 -32.00 -11.88
C SER A 2 -1.80 -31.11 -10.66
N GLU A 3 -0.64 -30.50 -10.46
CA GLU A 3 -0.44 -29.53 -9.38
C GLU A 3 -1.16 -28.21 -9.75
N PRO A 4 -1.83 -27.57 -8.79
CA PRO A 4 -2.64 -26.39 -9.07
C PRO A 4 -1.74 -25.18 -9.36
N THR A 5 -2.17 -24.38 -10.33
CA THR A 5 -1.83 -22.99 -10.58
C THR A 5 -1.33 -22.25 -9.34
N ALA A 6 -0.03 -21.95 -9.29
CA ALA A 6 0.47 -20.74 -8.65
C ALA A 6 0.76 -19.78 -9.80
N ALA A 7 -0.27 -19.03 -10.18
CA ALA A 7 -0.09 -17.94 -11.11
C ALA A 7 1.04 -17.05 -10.59
N ASP A 8 2.05 -16.83 -11.44
CA ASP A 8 2.89 -15.64 -11.48
C ASP A 8 2.00 -14.38 -11.41
N GLN A 9 1.56 -14.03 -10.20
CA GLN A 9 1.09 -12.70 -9.86
C GLN A 9 2.12 -12.22 -8.87
N THR A 10 2.84 -11.17 -9.25
CA THR A 10 3.84 -10.45 -8.46
C THR A 10 3.59 -10.62 -6.97
N THR A 11 4.59 -11.07 -6.22
CA THR A 11 4.58 -11.12 -4.75
C THR A 11 4.58 -9.68 -4.21
N GLU A 12 3.55 -8.90 -4.51
CA GLU A 12 3.10 -7.74 -3.75
C GLU A 12 2.62 -8.32 -2.43
N LYS A 13 3.57 -8.53 -1.52
CA LYS A 13 3.27 -9.02 -0.17
C LYS A 13 2.18 -8.13 0.40
N ASP A 14 1.05 -8.74 0.73
CA ASP A 14 -0.06 -8.04 1.35
C ASP A 14 0.49 -7.17 2.50
N PRO A 15 0.30 -5.83 2.43
CA PRO A 15 0.81 -4.92 3.45
C PRO A 15 0.34 -5.27 4.87
N ASP A 16 -0.79 -5.96 5.05
CA ASP A 16 -1.24 -6.49 6.35
C ASP A 16 -0.29 -7.53 6.95
N THR A 17 0.48 -8.23 6.10
CA THR A 17 1.40 -9.29 6.56
C THR A 17 2.78 -8.75 6.93
N TRP A 18 3.01 -7.44 6.80
CA TRP A 18 4.30 -6.85 7.06
C TRP A 18 4.55 -6.75 8.56
N VAL A 19 5.67 -7.32 9.02
CA VAL A 19 6.15 -7.12 10.40
C VAL A 19 6.42 -5.65 10.71
N THR A 20 6.69 -4.85 9.68
CA THR A 20 6.86 -3.38 9.77
C THR A 20 5.61 -2.62 9.35
N GLY A 21 4.47 -3.30 9.24
CA GLY A 21 3.21 -2.70 8.78
C GLY A 21 2.73 -1.58 9.70
N ASP A 22 2.78 -1.83 11.01
CA ASP A 22 2.43 -0.87 12.07
C ASP A 22 3.45 0.26 12.28
N GLU A 23 4.62 0.21 11.62
CA GLU A 23 5.56 1.33 11.66
C GLU A 23 4.98 2.53 10.92
N PRO A 24 5.35 3.77 11.27
CA PRO A 24 4.89 4.94 10.54
C PRO A 24 5.29 4.87 9.07
N ALA A 25 4.41 5.35 8.19
CA ALA A 25 4.68 5.37 6.75
C ALA A 25 5.99 6.10 6.43
N THR A 26 6.71 5.57 5.46
CA THR A 26 7.96 6.16 5.00
C THR A 26 7.71 7.51 4.32
N GLY A 27 8.69 8.41 4.34
CA GLY A 27 8.56 9.70 3.64
C GLY A 27 8.25 9.56 2.14
N ALA A 28 8.72 8.49 1.50
CA ALA A 28 8.39 8.20 0.10
C ALA A 28 6.91 7.86 -0.09
N GLN A 29 6.34 7.01 0.77
CA GLN A 29 4.91 6.68 0.73
C GLN A 29 4.05 7.92 0.98
N LYS A 30 4.40 8.75 1.98
CA LYS A 30 3.68 10.00 2.27
C LYS A 30 3.68 10.97 1.09
N SER A 31 4.85 11.24 0.51
CA SER A 31 4.96 12.11 -0.67
C SER A 31 4.18 11.58 -1.88
N TYR A 32 4.12 10.26 -2.05
CA TYR A 32 3.36 9.66 -3.14
C TYR A 32 1.86 9.74 -2.90
N LEU A 33 1.40 9.44 -1.68
CA LEU A 33 0.02 9.63 -1.26
C LEU A 33 -0.43 11.07 -1.42
N GLU A 34 0.36 12.07 -0.99
CA GLU A 34 0.04 13.47 -1.21
C GLU A 34 -0.13 13.81 -2.70
N THR A 35 0.69 13.20 -3.57
CA THR A 35 0.60 13.43 -5.02
C THR A 35 -0.67 12.83 -5.61
N LEU A 36 -1.03 11.62 -5.20
CA LEU A 36 -2.27 10.97 -5.61
C LEU A 36 -3.50 11.70 -5.05
N ALA A 37 -3.41 12.11 -3.78
CA ALA A 37 -4.47 12.80 -3.06
C ALA A 37 -4.79 14.19 -3.61
N ARG A 38 -3.86 14.87 -4.30
CA ARG A 38 -4.09 16.20 -4.89
C ARG A 38 -5.28 16.25 -5.87
N GLY A 39 -5.62 15.13 -6.50
CA GLY A 39 -6.74 15.03 -7.45
C GLY A 39 -8.02 14.45 -6.84
N THR A 40 -7.99 14.04 -5.58
CA THR A 40 -9.09 13.37 -4.88
C THR A 40 -9.46 14.16 -3.63
N ASP A 41 -10.72 14.16 -3.23
CA ASP A 41 -11.17 14.80 -1.98
C ASP A 41 -10.82 13.94 -0.74
N GLU A 42 -9.66 13.29 -0.77
CA GLU A 42 -9.29 12.23 0.17
C GLU A 42 -8.20 12.71 1.13
N GLU A 43 -8.49 12.67 2.43
CA GLU A 43 -7.53 13.09 3.46
C GLU A 43 -6.55 11.95 3.79
N ILE A 44 -5.25 12.23 3.74
CA ILE A 44 -4.20 11.27 4.11
C ILE A 44 -3.80 11.55 5.56
N PRO A 45 -3.95 10.58 6.48
CA PRO A 45 -3.49 10.74 7.86
C PRO A 45 -1.97 10.91 7.91
N GLU A 46 -1.48 11.85 8.71
CA GLU A 46 -0.04 12.12 8.85
C GLU A 46 0.68 10.99 9.59
N ASP A 47 -0.05 10.28 10.43
CA ASP A 47 0.36 9.16 11.30
C ASP A 47 0.01 7.79 10.70
N ILE A 48 -0.39 7.74 9.43
CA ILE A 48 -0.72 6.50 8.74
C ILE A 48 0.43 5.48 8.82
N SER A 49 0.07 4.23 9.07
CA SER A 49 1.02 3.12 9.14
C SER A 49 1.59 2.82 7.75
N LYS A 50 2.74 2.15 7.69
CA LYS A 50 3.39 1.77 6.45
C LYS A 50 2.53 0.82 5.63
N ALA A 51 1.83 -0.10 6.30
CA ALA A 51 0.88 -1.01 5.67
C ALA A 51 -0.30 -0.24 5.07
N ASP A 52 -0.95 0.59 5.88
CA ASP A 52 -2.13 1.34 5.44
C ASP A 52 -1.78 2.35 4.34
N ALA A 53 -0.60 2.97 4.42
CA ALA A 53 -0.11 3.85 3.37
C ALA A 53 0.08 3.11 2.04
N SER A 54 0.61 1.89 2.07
CA SER A 54 0.74 1.07 0.86
C SER A 54 -0.60 0.66 0.28
N LYS A 55 -1.57 0.24 1.10
CA LYS A 55 -2.93 -0.07 0.62
C LYS A 55 -3.58 1.14 -0.04
N LYS A 56 -3.50 2.29 0.63
CA LYS A 56 -4.10 3.52 0.16
C LYS A 56 -3.48 4.02 -1.14
N ILE A 57 -2.17 3.79 -1.33
CA ILE A 57 -1.50 4.02 -2.62
C ILE A 57 -2.10 3.15 -3.72
N ASP A 58 -2.31 1.85 -3.46
CA ASP A 58 -2.86 0.93 -4.45
C ASP A 58 -4.33 1.25 -4.78
N ASP A 59 -5.12 1.66 -3.77
CA ASP A 59 -6.50 2.13 -3.94
C ASP A 59 -6.57 3.37 -4.83
N LEU A 60 -5.72 4.37 -4.57
CA LEU A 60 -5.69 5.64 -5.31
C LEU A 60 -5.10 5.53 -6.73
N LYS A 61 -4.26 4.51 -6.98
CA LYS A 61 -3.62 4.27 -8.27
C LYS A 61 -4.48 3.41 -9.23
N SER A 62 -5.50 2.72 -8.70
CA SER A 62 -6.39 1.83 -9.46
C SER A 62 -7.36 2.55 -10.40
#